data_AF-A0A317T1E1-F1
#
_entry.id   AF-A0A317T1E1-F1
#
_cell.length_a   1.000
_cell.length_b   1.000
_cell.length_c   1.000
_cell.angle_alpha   90.00
_cell.angle_beta   90.00
_cell.angle_gamma   90.00
#
_symmetry.space_group_name_H-M   'P 1'
#
loop_
_entity.id
_entity.type
_entity.pdbx_description
1 polymer ?
#
loop_
_entity_poly.entity_id
_entity_poly.type
_entity_poly.pdbx_seq_one_letter_code
_entity_poly.pdbx_strand_id
1 'polypeptide(L)'
;MGFLNFTQSTTSTPPITPSRSQRALCWAARDQFFACLDKHNILDPLKNPKESKSLCGAEDASFEKECKGSWVEYFKKRRVMEHNREAMLKRLQEEGASSMGDIQNPVGETRKE
;
A
#
# COMPACT_ATOMS: atom_id res chain seq x y z
N MET A 1 -34.20 29.22 6.61
CA MET A 1 -33.18 30.30 6.65
C MET A 1 -31.91 29.73 7.25
N GLY A 2 -30.83 29.66 6.47
CA GLY A 2 -29.52 29.18 6.92
C GLY A 2 -28.83 28.24 5.93
N PHE A 3 -28.50 28.73 4.73
CA PHE A 3 -27.65 28.02 3.77
C PHE A 3 -26.20 28.11 4.24
N LEU A 4 -25.61 26.99 4.66
CA LEU A 4 -24.18 26.91 4.93
C LEU A 4 -23.43 26.94 3.59
N ASN A 5 -23.00 28.13 3.20
CA ASN A 5 -22.08 28.37 2.10
C ASN A 5 -20.71 27.77 2.43
N PHE A 6 -20.47 26.53 1.99
CA PHE A 6 -19.12 25.98 1.93
C PHE A 6 -18.39 26.61 0.75
N THR A 7 -17.74 27.75 0.99
CA THR A 7 -16.78 28.34 0.04
C THR A 7 -15.58 27.41 -0.06
N GLN A 8 -15.67 26.45 -0.98
CA GLN A 8 -14.59 25.53 -1.29
C GLN A 8 -13.55 26.31 -2.10
N SER A 9 -12.48 26.74 -1.44
CA SER A 9 -11.36 27.45 -2.08
C SER A 9 -10.75 26.55 -3.16
N THR A 10 -11.03 26.88 -4.42
CA THR A 10 -10.44 26.26 -5.61
C THR A 10 -9.02 26.77 -5.78
N THR A 11 -8.05 26.19 -5.07
CA THR A 11 -6.64 26.29 -5.46
C THR A 11 -6.44 25.36 -6.66
N SER A 12 -6.62 25.91 -7.86
CA SER A 12 -6.52 25.22 -9.14
C SER A 12 -5.05 24.89 -9.49
N THR A 13 -4.45 23.96 -8.77
CA THR A 13 -3.38 23.14 -9.35
C THR A 13 -4.03 21.79 -9.64
N PRO A 14 -4.21 21.38 -10.91
CA PRO A 14 -4.75 20.05 -11.19
C PRO A 14 -3.87 19.05 -10.44
N PRO A 15 -4.43 18.11 -9.66
CA PRO A 15 -3.63 17.09 -9.03
C PRO A 15 -2.83 16.43 -10.14
N ILE A 16 -1.50 16.50 -10.07
CA ILE A 16 -0.62 15.84 -11.03
C ILE A 16 -0.93 14.35 -10.89
N THR A 17 -1.82 13.86 -11.75
CA THR A 17 -2.14 12.45 -11.82
C THR A 17 -0.97 11.82 -12.57
N PRO A 18 -0.23 10.87 -11.96
CA PRO A 18 0.81 10.18 -12.71
C PRO A 18 0.15 9.55 -13.93
N SER A 19 0.81 9.62 -15.08
CA SER A 19 0.36 8.94 -16.30
C SER A 19 0.26 7.43 -16.04
N ARG A 20 -0.48 6.70 -16.88
CA ARG A 20 -0.61 5.24 -16.74
C ARG A 20 0.75 4.53 -16.78
N SER A 21 1.67 5.01 -17.62
CA SER A 21 3.04 4.49 -17.70
C SER A 21 3.84 4.75 -16.42
N GLN A 22 3.75 5.94 -15.83
CA GLN A 22 4.41 6.25 -14.56
C GLN A 22 3.88 5.38 -13.40
N ARG A 23 2.56 5.07 -13.38
CA ARG A 23 2.02 4.12 -12.40
C ARG A 23 2.56 2.71 -12.60
N ALA A 24 2.70 2.26 -13.84
CA ALA A 24 3.26 0.94 -14.14
C ALA A 24 4.72 0.83 -13.66
N LEU A 25 5.53 1.88 -13.88
CA LEU A 25 6.91 1.95 -13.35
C LEU A 25 6.93 1.92 -11.82
N CYS A 26 6.06 2.71 -11.18
CA CYS A 26 5.93 2.71 -9.72
C CYS A 26 5.54 1.32 -9.16
N TRP A 27 4.61 0.61 -9.79
CA TRP A 27 4.24 -0.75 -9.36
C TRP A 27 5.37 -1.75 -9.58
N ALA A 28 6.11 -1.66 -10.70
CA ALA A 28 7.28 -2.50 -10.92
C ALA A 28 8.37 -2.26 -9.85
N ALA A 29 8.66 -1.00 -9.53
CA ALA A 29 9.62 -0.66 -8.48
C ALA A 29 9.15 -1.12 -7.09
N ARG A 30 7.86 -0.99 -6.79
CA ARG A 30 7.23 -1.51 -5.57
C ARG A 30 7.46 -3.02 -5.43
N ASP A 31 7.17 -3.76 -6.49
CA ASP A 31 7.21 -5.22 -6.47
C ASP A 31 8.66 -5.72 -6.34
N GLN A 32 9.63 -5.02 -6.94
CA GLN A 32 11.05 -5.29 -6.74
C GLN A 32 11.49 -5.06 -5.29
N PHE A 33 11.10 -3.93 -4.69
CA PHE A 33 11.38 -3.64 -3.28
C PHE A 33 10.78 -4.70 -2.35
N PHE A 34 9.52 -5.07 -2.55
CA PHE A 34 8.85 -6.09 -1.75
C PHE A 34 9.45 -7.49 -1.95
N ALA A 35 9.83 -7.85 -3.17
CA ALA A 35 10.52 -9.11 -3.43
C ALA A 35 11.88 -9.18 -2.72
N CYS A 36 12.60 -8.06 -2.60
CA CYS A 36 13.82 -8.00 -1.80
C CYS A 36 13.51 -8.22 -0.31
N LEU A 37 12.51 -7.53 0.24
CA LEU A 37 12.10 -7.72 1.62
C LEU A 37 11.69 -9.17 1.94
N ASP A 38 10.97 -9.81 1.02
CA ASP A 38 10.54 -11.21 1.17
C ASP A 38 11.73 -12.18 1.20
N LYS A 39 12.73 -11.97 0.33
CA LYS A 39 13.98 -12.77 0.34
C LYS A 39 14.72 -12.69 1.67
N HIS A 40 14.62 -11.55 2.36
CA HIS A 40 15.27 -11.32 3.65
C HIS A 40 14.34 -11.52 4.85
N ASN A 41 13.11 -12.02 4.65
CA ASN A 41 12.09 -12.23 5.68
C ASN A 41 11.75 -10.95 6.48
N ILE A 42 11.79 -9.78 5.84
CA ILE A 42 11.44 -8.49 6.45
C ILE A 42 9.98 -8.18 6.16
N LEU A 43 9.11 -8.28 7.17
CA LEU A 43 7.68 -7.94 6.99
C LEU A 43 7.44 -6.43 6.99
N ASP A 44 8.04 -5.72 7.95
CA ASP A 44 7.80 -4.29 8.18
C ASP A 44 9.09 -3.47 7.99
N PRO A 45 9.26 -2.81 6.84
CA PRO A 45 10.43 -1.96 6.59
C PRO A 45 10.43 -0.66 7.41
N LEU A 46 9.28 -0.26 8.00
CA LEU A 46 9.18 0.95 8.84
C LEU A 46 9.66 0.69 10.27
N LYS A 47 9.46 -0.53 10.80
CA LYS A 47 9.97 -0.92 12.12
C LYS A 47 11.48 -1.12 12.12
N ASN A 48 12.03 -1.72 11.06
CA ASN A 48 13.47 -2.00 10.94
C ASN A 48 14.10 -1.25 9.75
N PRO A 49 14.16 0.10 9.78
CA PRO A 49 14.64 0.88 8.65
C PRO A 49 16.12 0.64 8.35
N LYS A 50 16.93 0.27 9.36
CA LYS A 50 18.36 -0.02 9.18
C LYS A 50 18.59 -1.30 8.38
N GLU A 51 17.90 -2.38 8.73
CA GLU A 51 18.01 -3.67 8.04
C GLU A 51 17.44 -3.57 6.62
N SER A 52 16.26 -2.96 6.48
CA SER A 52 15.64 -2.73 5.17
C SER A 52 16.55 -1.91 4.24
N LYS A 53 17.19 -0.85 4.74
CA LYS A 53 18.11 -0.04 3.91
C LYS A 53 19.44 -0.74 3.64
N SER A 54 19.94 -1.54 4.58
CA SER A 54 21.20 -2.27 4.39
C SER A 54 21.07 -3.39 3.35
N LEU A 55 19.90 -4.04 3.29
CA LEU A 55 19.68 -5.21 2.43
C LEU A 55 18.99 -4.83 1.10
N CYS A 56 18.03 -3.91 1.15
CA CYS A 56 17.17 -3.53 0.03
C CYS A 56 17.22 -2.03 -0.29
N GLY A 57 18.32 -1.35 0.06
CA GLY A 57 18.43 0.11 -0.09
C GLY A 57 18.41 0.60 -1.53
N ALA A 58 18.88 -0.22 -2.49
CA ALA A 58 18.88 0.15 -3.91
C ALA A 58 17.45 0.13 -4.48
N GLU A 59 16.67 -0.88 -4.11
CA GLU A 59 15.28 -1.03 -4.48
C GLU A 59 14.40 0.00 -3.75
N ASP A 60 14.68 0.30 -2.48
CA ASP A 60 13.99 1.35 -1.72
C ASP A 60 14.20 2.73 -2.37
N ALA A 61 15.42 3.05 -2.78
CA ALA A 61 15.73 4.29 -3.48
C ALA A 61 15.03 4.36 -4.86
N SER A 62 14.98 3.25 -5.58
CA SER A 62 14.24 3.18 -6.85
C SER A 62 12.74 3.33 -6.64
N PHE A 63 12.20 2.72 -5.58
CA PHE A 63 10.80 2.83 -5.20
C PHE A 63 10.41 4.26 -4.82
N GLU A 64 11.24 4.94 -4.03
CA GLU A 64 11.04 6.36 -3.67
C GLU A 64 11.21 7.32 -4.85
N LYS A 65 12.04 6.96 -5.84
CA LYS A 65 12.25 7.75 -7.05
C LYS A 65 11.10 7.62 -8.06
N GLU A 66 10.64 6.41 -8.32
CA GLU A 66 9.62 6.13 -9.35
C GLU A 66 8.19 6.35 -8.84
N CYS A 67 7.95 6.24 -7.53
CA CYS A 67 6.64 6.46 -6.92
C CYS A 67 6.50 7.83 -6.26
N LYS A 68 5.26 8.30 -6.15
CA LYS A 68 4.94 9.43 -5.29
C LYS A 68 5.17 9.05 -3.82
N GLY A 69 5.82 9.91 -3.03
CA GLY A 69 6.13 9.62 -1.63
C GLY A 69 4.92 9.19 -0.78
N SER A 70 3.74 9.78 -1.01
CA SER A 70 2.51 9.37 -0.31
C SER A 70 2.05 7.95 -0.68
N TRP A 71 2.37 7.46 -1.89
CA TRP A 71 2.09 6.09 -2.32
C TRP A 71 3.06 5.11 -1.67
N VAL A 72 4.35 5.48 -1.59
CA VAL A 72 5.39 4.68 -0.92
C VAL A 72 5.00 4.40 0.52
N GLU A 73 4.67 5.45 1.27
CA GLU A 73 4.25 5.32 2.67
C GLU A 73 2.99 4.45 2.81
N TYR A 74 2.00 4.68 1.96
CA TYR A 74 0.77 3.89 1.95
C TYR A 74 1.04 2.40 1.68
N PHE A 75 1.84 2.06 0.67
CA PHE A 75 2.15 0.67 0.34
C PHE A 75 2.95 -0.03 1.44
N LYS A 76 3.95 0.65 2.03
CA LYS A 76 4.71 0.11 3.17
C LYS A 76 3.78 -0.22 4.35
N LYS A 77 2.82 0.67 4.68
CA LYS A 77 1.80 0.42 5.72
C LYS A 77 0.83 -0.71 5.34
N ARG A 78 0.37 -0.74 4.08
CA ARG A 78 -0.60 -1.73 3.58
C ARG A 78 -0.07 -3.15 3.69
N ARG A 79 1.21 -3.38 3.41
CA ARG A 79 1.87 -4.69 3.55
C ARG A 79 1.70 -5.29 4.95
N VAL A 80 1.91 -4.49 5.99
CA VAL A 80 1.76 -4.92 7.40
C VAL A 80 0.29 -5.13 7.77
N MET A 81 -0.58 -4.23 7.32
CA MET A 81 -2.02 -4.34 7.56
C MET A 81 -2.62 -5.60 6.95
N GLU A 82 -2.27 -5.92 5.70
CA GLU A 82 -2.79 -7.12 5.04
C GLU A 82 -2.28 -8.39 5.73
N HIS A 83 -1.00 -8.45 6.07
CA HIS A 83 -0.44 -9.56 6.83
C HIS A 83 -1.18 -9.77 8.17
N ASN A 84 -1.45 -8.69 8.91
CA ASN A 84 -2.18 -8.78 10.17
C ASN A 84 -3.65 -9.19 9.97
N ARG A 85 -4.28 -8.71 8.89
CA ARG A 85 -5.64 -9.10 8.52
C ARG A 85 -5.71 -10.58 8.19
N GLU A 86 -4.80 -11.09 7.37
CA GLU A 86 -4.73 -12.52 7.03
C GLU A 86 -4.49 -13.38 8.27
N ALA A 87 -3.60 -12.96 9.17
CA ALA A 87 -3.37 -13.64 10.43
C ALA A 87 -4.63 -13.67 11.31
N MET A 88 -5.35 -12.54 11.42
CA MET A 88 -6.61 -12.46 12.15
C MET A 88 -7.67 -13.38 11.53
N LEU A 89 -7.87 -13.32 10.21
CA LEU A 89 -8.83 -14.17 9.51
C LEU A 89 -8.53 -15.66 9.73
N LYS A 90 -7.25 -16.04 9.68
CA LYS A 90 -6.82 -17.40 9.98
C LYS A 90 -7.16 -17.83 11.41
N ARG A 91 -6.94 -16.97 12.41
CA ARG A 91 -7.34 -17.25 13.80
C ARG A 91 -8.83 -17.45 13.96
N LEU A 92 -9.65 -16.58 13.36
CA LEU A 92 -11.10 -16.69 13.43
C LEU A 92 -11.62 -17.98 12.75
N GLN A 93 -11.00 -18.38 11.64
CA GLN A 93 -11.30 -19.66 10.97
C GLN A 93 -10.97 -20.87 11.86
N GLU A 94 -9.82 -20.84 12.54
CA GLU A 94 -9.40 -21.88 13.49
C GLU A 94 -10.34 -21.97 14.72
N GLU A 95 -10.84 -20.83 15.19
CA GLU A 95 -11.77 -20.73 16.33
C GLU A 95 -13.22 -21.11 15.97
N GLY A 96 -13.49 -21.57 14.74
CA GLY A 96 -14.80 -22.05 14.31
C GLY A 96 -15.84 -20.95 14.08
N ALA A 97 -15.42 -19.68 14.03
CA ALA A 97 -16.29 -18.54 13.76
C ALA A 97 -16.73 -18.51 12.29
N SER A 98 -17.72 -19.34 11.99
CA SER A 98 -18.41 -19.41 10.70
C SER A 98 -19.41 -18.26 10.60
N SER A 99 -18.94 -17.02 10.49
CA SER A 99 -19.68 -15.86 9.92
C SER A 99 -18.90 -14.58 10.20
N MET A 100 -17.86 -14.32 9.42
CA MET A 100 -17.55 -12.93 9.07
C MET A 100 -18.10 -12.72 7.67
N GLY A 101 -19.32 -12.15 7.60
CA GLY A 101 -19.87 -11.67 6.35
C GLY A 101 -18.86 -10.75 5.66
N ASP A 102 -18.73 -10.92 4.35
CA ASP A 102 -17.77 -10.27 3.46
C ASP A 102 -17.28 -8.91 3.95
N ILE A 103 -16.18 -8.90 4.70
CA ILE A 103 -15.37 -7.69 4.84
C ILE A 103 -14.62 -7.58 3.50
N GLN A 104 -15.31 -7.05 2.51
CA GLN A 104 -14.80 -6.81 1.16
C GLN A 104 -13.48 -6.05 1.28
N ASN A 105 -12.42 -6.65 0.77
CA ASN A 105 -11.13 -6.02 0.64
C ASN A 105 -11.28 -4.83 -0.35
N PRO A 106 -11.02 -3.56 0.01
CA PRO A 106 -11.05 -2.44 -0.95
C PRO A 106 -9.81 -2.43 -1.86
N VAL A 107 -9.14 -3.58 -2.03
CA VAL A 107 -8.01 -3.76 -2.94
C VAL A 107 -8.51 -4.64 -4.08
N GLY A 108 -8.79 -4.00 -5.20
CA GLY A 108 -9.43 -4.58 -6.39
C GLY A 108 -9.03 -6.02 -6.72
N GLU A 109 -9.92 -6.94 -6.39
CA GLU A 109 -10.16 -8.16 -7.15
C GLU A 109 -10.93 -7.75 -8.41
N THR A 110 -10.22 -7.37 -9.48
CA THR A 110 -10.76 -7.53 -10.83
C THR A 110 -9.85 -8.48 -11.59
N ARG A 111 -9.92 -9.76 -11.22
CA ARG A 111 -9.74 -10.84 -12.18
C ARG A 111 -11.07 -11.00 -12.92
N LYS A 112 -11.13 -10.51 -14.16
CA LYS A 112 -12.07 -11.02 -15.17
C LYS A 112 -11.28 -11.20 -16.46
N GLU A 113 -11.45 -12.41 -17.01
CA GLU A 113 -10.99 -12.94 -18.29
C GLU A 113 -11.08 -11.95 -19.46
#